data_AF-Q5C155-F1
#
_entry.id   AF-Q5C155-F1
#
_cell.length_a   1.000
_cell.length_b   1.000
_cell.length_c   1.000
_cell.angle_alpha   90.00
_cell.angle_beta   90.00
_cell.angle_gamma   90.00
#
_symmetry.space_group_name_H-M   'P 1'
#
loop_
_entity.id
_entity.type
_entity.pdbx_description
1 polymer ?
#
loop_
_entity_poly.entity_id
_entity_poly.type
_entity_poly.pdbx_seq_one_letter_code
_entity_poly.pdbx_strand_id
1 'polypeptide(L)'
;MYGSGLLILSPNVHSQKLSSLLKYVRNIVNERLFFTIPQSPSNFIFWKKAATLCYTTACKVCPSLNVCLLLPSSEHFKPSVKFDIVISPESEFDRVWILNEVHNIYPLYDNDIIYATKDQLEPDFSLTNDHVINTFPNKSHEDISRVCLGGTFDRLHYGHKILLTIGALLAKKHLLVGVTCSDLLSSKCLCPLIFSWEKRSRIVQSFLSDIGVQS
;
A
#
# COMPACT_ATOMS: atom_id res chain seq x y z
N MET A 1 1.49 -17.25 13.78
CA MET A 1 1.05 -16.18 12.87
C MET A 1 1.55 -14.87 13.42
N TYR A 2 2.09 -14.02 12.56
CA TYR A 2 2.64 -12.71 12.89
C TYR A 2 1.54 -11.65 12.79
N GLY A 3 1.55 -10.66 13.68
CA GLY A 3 0.59 -9.55 13.65
C GLY A 3 0.74 -8.74 12.37
N SER A 4 1.97 -8.33 12.12
CA SER A 4 2.32 -7.43 11.03
C SER A 4 3.48 -7.96 10.20
N GLY A 5 3.43 -7.76 8.88
CA GLY A 5 4.49 -8.20 7.97
C GLY A 5 4.88 -7.11 6.95
N LEU A 6 6.12 -7.18 6.49
CA LEU A 6 6.63 -6.42 5.35
C LEU A 6 6.87 -7.38 4.17
N LEU A 7 6.18 -7.18 3.05
CA LEU A 7 6.41 -7.88 1.80
C LEU A 7 7.22 -6.99 0.85
N ILE A 8 8.39 -7.48 0.45
CA ILE A 8 9.28 -6.80 -0.50
C ILE A 8 8.93 -7.24 -1.91
N LEU A 9 8.61 -6.28 -2.78
CA LEU A 9 8.20 -6.53 -4.16
C LEU A 9 9.21 -5.96 -5.15
N SER A 10 9.44 -6.69 -6.25
CA SER A 10 10.15 -6.16 -7.41
C SER A 10 9.31 -5.12 -8.16
N PRO A 11 9.93 -4.09 -8.78
CA PRO A 11 9.24 -3.14 -9.65
C PRO A 11 8.47 -3.80 -10.81
N ASN A 12 8.85 -5.02 -11.20
CA ASN A 12 8.22 -5.78 -12.29
C ASN A 12 7.12 -6.75 -11.82
N VAL A 13 6.63 -6.60 -10.58
CA VAL A 13 5.55 -7.44 -10.07
C VAL A 13 4.25 -7.22 -10.85
N HIS A 14 3.61 -8.31 -11.27
CA HIS A 14 2.32 -8.35 -11.95
C HIS A 14 1.28 -9.08 -11.10
N SER A 15 0.02 -9.03 -11.53
CA SER A 15 -1.15 -9.45 -10.74
C SER A 15 -1.12 -10.92 -10.30
N GLN A 16 -0.71 -11.84 -11.18
CA GLN A 16 -0.63 -13.27 -10.88
C GLN A 16 0.39 -13.56 -9.79
N LYS A 17 1.63 -13.10 -9.99
CA LYS A 17 2.71 -13.23 -9.00
C LYS A 17 2.33 -12.63 -7.65
N LEU A 18 1.78 -11.42 -7.65
CA LEU A 18 1.29 -10.78 -6.41
C LEU A 18 0.17 -11.60 -5.75
N SER A 19 -0.76 -12.14 -6.53
CA SER A 19 -1.83 -13.01 -6.03
C SER A 19 -1.28 -14.25 -5.34
N SER A 20 -0.32 -14.95 -5.96
CA SER A 20 0.32 -16.13 -5.35
C SER A 20 1.07 -15.77 -4.07
N LEU A 21 1.83 -14.67 -4.06
CA LEU A 21 2.48 -14.17 -2.84
C LEU A 21 1.45 -13.89 -1.74
N LEU A 22 0.34 -13.23 -2.05
CA LEU A 22 -0.68 -12.89 -1.05
C LEU A 22 -1.45 -14.11 -0.53
N LYS A 23 -1.63 -15.16 -1.35
CA LYS A 23 -2.16 -16.45 -0.89
C LYS A 23 -1.25 -17.13 0.13
N TYR A 24 0.06 -16.97 -0.02
CA TYR A 24 1.04 -17.42 0.96
C TYR A 24 1.02 -16.54 2.22
N VAL A 25 1.15 -15.23 2.04
CA VAL A 25 1.24 -14.26 3.15
C VAL A 25 0.01 -14.30 4.07
N ARG A 26 -1.21 -14.47 3.53
CA ARG A 26 -2.43 -14.52 4.34
C ARG A 26 -2.47 -15.67 5.35
N ASN A 27 -1.63 -16.70 5.19
CA ASN A 27 -1.54 -17.82 6.12
C ASN A 27 -0.53 -17.54 7.25
N ILE A 28 0.23 -16.45 7.14
CA ILE A 28 1.37 -16.14 8.03
C ILE A 28 1.10 -14.85 8.79
N VAL A 29 0.54 -13.84 8.13
CA VAL A 29 0.20 -12.52 8.68
C VAL A 29 -1.31 -12.41 8.86
N ASN A 30 -1.77 -11.83 9.98
CA ASN A 30 -3.20 -11.78 10.32
C ASN A 30 -3.80 -10.37 10.50
N GLU A 31 -3.01 -9.33 10.79
CA GLU A 31 -3.55 -7.98 11.00
C GLU A 31 -3.17 -7.02 9.87
N ARG A 32 -1.87 -6.86 9.61
CA ARG A 32 -1.37 -5.78 8.75
C ARG A 32 -0.23 -6.21 7.85
N LEU A 33 -0.30 -5.81 6.59
CA LEU A 33 0.72 -6.14 5.61
C LEU A 33 1.19 -4.88 4.89
N PHE A 34 2.46 -4.56 5.03
CA PHE A 34 3.11 -3.47 4.34
C PHE A 34 3.75 -3.99 3.05
N PHE A 35 3.59 -3.27 1.97
CA PHE A 35 4.33 -3.49 0.74
C PHE A 35 5.40 -2.44 0.60
N THR A 36 6.60 -2.86 0.23
CA THR A 36 7.64 -1.96 -0.26
C THR A 36 8.05 -2.37 -1.67
N ILE A 37 8.33 -1.40 -2.53
CA ILE A 37 8.80 -1.61 -3.89
C ILE A 37 10.14 -0.89 -4.05
N PRO A 38 11.21 -1.43 -3.46
CA PRO A 38 12.55 -0.85 -3.56
C PRO A 38 13.03 -0.84 -5.02
N GLN A 39 13.99 0.05 -5.32
CA GLN A 39 14.53 0.27 -6.67
C GLN A 39 13.48 0.64 -7.73
N SER A 40 12.29 1.09 -7.30
CA SER A 40 11.24 1.56 -8.19
C SER A 40 11.63 2.86 -8.89
N PRO A 41 11.14 3.09 -10.13
CA PRO A 41 11.18 4.42 -10.73
C PRO A 41 10.45 5.47 -9.87
N SER A 42 11.03 6.67 -9.75
CA SER A 42 10.42 7.78 -8.98
C SER A 42 9.22 8.44 -9.67
N ASN A 43 8.75 7.93 -10.81
CA ASN A 43 7.71 8.59 -11.58
C ASN A 43 6.30 8.24 -11.10
N PHE A 44 5.38 9.21 -11.21
CA PHE A 44 4.00 9.09 -10.77
C PHE A 44 3.23 7.95 -11.46
N ILE A 45 3.47 7.72 -12.75
CA ILE A 45 2.74 6.71 -13.53
C ILE A 45 3.01 5.31 -12.97
N PHE A 46 4.26 5.02 -12.62
CA PHE A 46 4.65 3.77 -11.98
C PHE A 46 3.89 3.58 -10.66
N TRP A 47 4.00 4.55 -9.74
CA TRP A 47 3.40 4.44 -8.41
C TRP A 47 1.87 4.40 -8.44
N LYS A 48 1.24 5.09 -9.40
CA LYS A 48 -0.20 4.98 -9.65
C LYS A 48 -0.61 3.56 -10.04
N LYS A 49 0.13 2.94 -10.96
CA LYS A 49 -0.11 1.55 -11.37
C LYS A 49 0.15 0.58 -10.21
N ALA A 50 1.25 0.75 -9.49
CA ALA A 50 1.62 -0.07 -8.34
C ALA A 50 0.56 -0.02 -7.23
N ALA A 51 0.12 1.18 -6.82
CA ALA A 51 -0.94 1.33 -5.81
C ALA A 51 -2.23 0.64 -6.26
N THR A 52 -2.64 0.84 -7.51
CA THR A 52 -3.84 0.21 -8.07
C THR A 52 -3.72 -1.32 -8.04
N LEU A 53 -2.60 -1.86 -8.53
CA LEU A 53 -2.33 -3.30 -8.56
C LEU A 53 -2.36 -3.90 -7.15
N CYS A 54 -1.63 -3.28 -6.22
CA CYS A 54 -1.48 -3.73 -4.85
C CYS A 54 -2.82 -3.80 -4.11
N TYR A 55 -3.56 -2.70 -4.06
CA TYR A 55 -4.81 -2.63 -3.31
C TYR A 55 -5.93 -3.45 -3.95
N THR A 56 -6.02 -3.51 -5.29
CA THR A 56 -7.05 -4.32 -5.96
C THR A 56 -6.79 -5.82 -5.83
N THR A 57 -5.53 -6.26 -5.93
CA THR A 57 -5.17 -7.66 -5.76
C THR A 57 -5.37 -8.11 -4.30
N ALA A 58 -4.92 -7.31 -3.33
CA ALA A 58 -5.14 -7.58 -1.91
C ALA A 58 -6.61 -7.69 -1.56
N CYS A 59 -7.46 -6.77 -2.06
CA CYS A 59 -8.89 -6.82 -1.83
C CYS A 59 -9.52 -8.14 -2.32
N LYS A 60 -9.01 -8.72 -3.40
CA LYS A 60 -9.51 -9.98 -3.96
C LYS A 60 -9.00 -11.21 -3.20
N VAL A 61 -7.74 -11.21 -2.77
CA VAL A 61 -7.04 -12.41 -2.25
C VAL A 61 -7.08 -12.51 -0.73
N CYS A 62 -6.96 -11.37 -0.04
CA CYS A 62 -6.87 -11.28 1.42
C CYS A 62 -7.64 -10.07 1.97
N PRO A 63 -8.98 -10.02 1.80
CA PRO A 63 -9.80 -8.85 2.16
C PRO A 63 -9.79 -8.51 3.66
N SER A 64 -9.42 -9.46 4.52
CA SER A 64 -9.30 -9.26 5.97
C SER A 64 -7.99 -8.56 6.38
N LEU A 65 -6.96 -8.59 5.53
CA LEU A 65 -5.67 -7.97 5.84
C LEU A 65 -5.71 -6.47 5.58
N ASN A 66 -5.24 -5.69 6.56
CA ASN A 66 -4.99 -4.29 6.36
C ASN A 66 -3.70 -4.09 5.55
N VAL A 67 -3.84 -4.00 4.22
CA VAL A 67 -2.70 -3.75 3.33
C VAL A 67 -2.38 -2.26 3.21
N CYS A 68 -1.10 -1.89 3.28
CA CYS A 68 -0.57 -0.54 3.08
C CYS A 68 0.65 -0.58 2.13
N LEU A 69 0.66 0.25 1.09
CA LEU A 69 1.82 0.41 0.20
C LEU A 69 2.68 1.57 0.71
N LEU A 70 3.91 1.30 1.12
CA LEU A 70 4.86 2.33 1.52
C LEU A 70 5.24 3.19 0.31
N LEU A 71 5.07 4.50 0.45
CA LEU A 71 5.42 5.47 -0.58
C LEU A 71 6.92 5.77 -0.57
N PRO A 72 7.48 6.19 -1.73
CA PRO A 72 8.88 6.58 -1.79
C PRO A 72 9.10 7.75 -0.85
N SER A 73 9.98 7.56 0.13
CA SER A 73 10.33 8.61 1.09
C SER A 73 11.52 9.42 0.58
N SER A 74 11.59 10.70 0.92
CA SER A 74 12.81 11.48 0.72
C SER A 74 13.89 11.00 1.70
N GLU A 75 15.18 11.24 1.39
CA GLU A 75 16.32 10.76 2.19
C GLU A 75 16.27 11.14 3.69
N HIS A 76 15.45 12.12 4.06
CA HIS A 76 15.27 12.60 5.44
C HIS A 76 14.09 11.96 6.17
N PHE A 77 13.32 11.10 5.51
CA PHE A 77 12.09 10.55 6.06
C PHE A 77 12.11 9.03 6.02
N LYS A 78 11.97 8.41 7.19
CA LYS A 78 11.90 6.95 7.32
C LYS A 78 10.52 6.58 7.88
N PRO A 79 9.73 5.72 7.20
CA PRO A 79 8.47 5.25 7.73
C PRO A 79 8.70 4.62 9.11
N SER A 80 8.04 5.09 10.17
CA SER A 80 8.11 4.44 11.50
C SER A 80 7.19 3.22 11.56
N VAL A 81 7.35 2.34 10.58
CA VAL A 81 6.48 1.20 10.36
C VAL A 81 7.10 0.00 11.05
N LYS A 82 6.39 -0.51 12.06
CA LYS A 82 6.79 -1.72 12.77
C LYS A 82 6.15 -2.93 12.09
N PHE A 83 6.95 -3.96 11.88
CA PHE A 83 6.53 -5.26 11.40
C PHE A 83 7.27 -6.35 12.16
N ASP A 84 6.63 -7.50 12.30
CA ASP A 84 7.14 -8.63 13.07
C ASP A 84 7.80 -9.68 12.18
N ILE A 85 7.51 -9.63 10.86
CA ILE A 85 8.10 -10.51 9.86
C ILE A 85 8.41 -9.79 8.54
N VAL A 86 9.52 -10.16 7.90
CA VAL A 86 9.86 -9.78 6.53
C VAL A 86 9.67 -10.96 5.60
N ILE A 87 8.96 -10.73 4.51
CA ILE A 87 8.68 -11.71 3.47
C ILE A 87 9.27 -11.19 2.17
N SER A 88 10.08 -12.01 1.52
CA SER A 88 10.66 -11.69 0.21
C SER A 88 10.45 -12.88 -0.73
N PRO A 89 10.13 -12.66 -2.01
CA PRO A 89 10.16 -13.72 -3.00
C PRO A 89 11.57 -14.34 -3.09
N GLU A 90 11.64 -15.67 -3.11
CA GLU A 90 12.92 -16.37 -3.22
C GLU A 90 13.66 -16.01 -4.51
N SER A 91 15.00 -15.88 -4.44
CA SER A 91 15.89 -15.60 -5.57
C SER A 91 15.71 -14.25 -6.28
N GLU A 92 14.86 -13.33 -5.78
CA GLU A 92 14.74 -11.97 -6.34
C GLU A 92 15.73 -10.97 -5.75
N PHE A 93 16.09 -11.15 -4.48
CA PHE A 93 16.90 -10.20 -3.74
C PHE A 93 17.92 -10.93 -2.87
N ASP A 94 19.14 -10.40 -2.84
CA ASP A 94 20.19 -10.89 -1.94
C ASP A 94 19.83 -10.65 -0.47
N ARG A 95 20.20 -11.59 0.42
CA ARG A 95 19.87 -11.51 1.86
C ARG A 95 20.47 -10.28 2.53
N VAL A 96 21.73 -9.96 2.25
CA VAL A 96 22.41 -8.79 2.84
C VAL A 96 21.72 -7.52 2.38
N TRP A 97 21.33 -7.47 1.10
CA TRP A 97 20.58 -6.34 0.56
C TRP A 97 19.20 -6.19 1.21
N ILE A 98 18.44 -7.28 1.39
CA ILE A 98 17.13 -7.23 2.06
C ILE A 98 17.29 -6.66 3.47
N LEU A 99 18.29 -7.14 4.23
CA LEU A 99 18.52 -6.68 5.59
C LEU A 99 18.85 -5.17 5.63
N ASN A 100 19.62 -4.66 4.67
CA ASN A 100 19.87 -3.22 4.56
C ASN A 100 18.59 -2.43 4.27
N GLU A 101 17.73 -2.92 3.37
CA GLU A 101 16.46 -2.28 3.05
C GLU A 101 15.51 -2.28 4.25
N VAL A 102 15.43 -3.42 4.96
CA VAL A 102 14.65 -3.58 6.19
C VAL A 102 15.15 -2.63 7.27
N HIS A 103 16.47 -2.52 7.46
CA HIS A 103 17.06 -1.60 8.44
C HIS A 103 16.76 -0.12 8.10
N ASN A 104 16.63 0.22 6.82
CA ASN A 104 16.21 1.57 6.41
C ASN A 104 14.76 1.87 6.78
N ILE A 105 13.88 0.88 6.74
CA ILE A 105 12.46 1.04 7.08
C ILE A 105 12.26 0.94 8.61
N TYR A 106 12.82 -0.08 9.25
CA TYR A 106 12.70 -0.32 10.68
C TYR A 106 14.06 -0.69 11.29
N PRO A 107 14.83 0.30 11.79
CA PRO A 107 16.19 0.07 12.30
C PRO A 107 16.32 -0.91 13.47
N LEU A 108 15.24 -1.09 14.24
CA LEU A 108 15.19 -1.99 15.40
C LEU A 108 14.74 -3.41 15.04
N TYR A 109 14.52 -3.71 13.76
CA TYR A 109 14.16 -5.06 13.34
C TYR A 109 15.39 -5.98 13.42
N ASP A 110 15.32 -6.99 14.28
CA ASP A 110 16.40 -7.95 14.57
C ASP A 110 16.04 -9.41 14.22
N ASN A 111 14.83 -9.65 13.71
CA ASN A 111 14.33 -10.96 13.32
C ASN A 111 14.83 -11.41 11.93
N ASP A 112 14.68 -12.70 11.64
CA ASP A 112 14.98 -13.29 10.35
C ASP A 112 13.98 -12.91 9.23
N ILE A 113 14.38 -13.20 7.99
CA ILE A 113 13.57 -13.04 6.76
C ILE A 113 12.99 -14.41 6.37
N ILE A 114 11.72 -14.44 5.99
CA ILE A 114 11.08 -15.61 5.37
C ILE A 114 11.09 -15.42 3.84
N TYR A 115 11.53 -16.45 3.13
CA TYR A 115 11.47 -16.50 1.67
C TYR A 115 10.22 -17.25 1.20
N ALA A 116 9.42 -16.61 0.37
CA ALA A 116 8.30 -17.27 -0.31
C ALA A 116 8.86 -18.08 -1.49
N THR A 117 8.88 -19.40 -1.35
CA THR A 117 9.47 -20.32 -2.35
C THR A 117 8.49 -20.66 -3.46
N LYS A 118 9.02 -21.08 -4.61
CA LYS A 118 8.21 -21.40 -5.80
C LYS A 118 7.21 -22.54 -5.56
N ASP A 119 7.53 -23.50 -4.70
CA ASP A 119 6.66 -24.64 -4.36
C ASP A 119 5.45 -24.21 -3.51
N GLN A 120 5.54 -23.05 -2.85
CA GLN A 120 4.46 -22.44 -2.07
C GLN A 120 3.60 -21.48 -2.91
N LEU A 121 4.00 -21.23 -4.16
CA LEU A 121 3.29 -20.39 -5.11
C LEU A 121 2.56 -21.31 -6.10
N GLU A 122 1.23 -21.24 -6.10
CA GLU A 122 0.38 -22.02 -7.02
C GLU A 122 0.86 -21.87 -8.48
N PRO A 123 0.83 -22.96 -9.28
CA PRO A 123 1.29 -22.93 -10.66
C PRO A 123 0.50 -21.93 -11.50
N ASP A 124 1.24 -21.24 -12.36
CA ASP A 124 0.79 -20.12 -13.18
C ASP A 124 -0.15 -20.63 -14.31
N PHE A 125 -1.44 -20.76 -14.02
CA PHE A 125 -2.45 -21.00 -15.07
C PHE A 125 -2.81 -19.69 -15.75
N SER A 126 -2.55 -19.63 -17.06
CA SER A 126 -2.51 -18.42 -17.87
C SER A 126 -3.87 -17.95 -18.39
N LEU A 127 -3.88 -16.65 -18.72
CA LEU A 127 -4.80 -15.84 -19.54
C LEU A 127 -6.06 -15.27 -18.84
N THR A 128 -6.04 -13.94 -18.62
CA THR A 128 -6.94 -13.00 -19.33
C THR A 128 -6.43 -11.56 -19.26
N ASN A 129 -6.17 -10.97 -20.43
CA ASN A 129 -6.13 -9.55 -20.77
C ASN A 129 -5.54 -8.56 -19.75
N ASP A 130 -4.21 -8.42 -19.80
CA ASP A 130 -3.59 -7.15 -19.43
C ASP A 130 -4.09 -6.07 -20.41
N HIS A 131 -4.77 -5.05 -19.87
CA HIS A 131 -5.06 -3.84 -20.62
C HIS A 131 -3.74 -3.15 -20.99
N VAL A 132 -3.23 -3.46 -22.18
CA VAL A 132 -2.27 -2.62 -22.90
C VAL A 132 -2.99 -1.31 -23.22
N ILE A 133 -2.79 -0.29 -22.40
CA ILE A 133 -3.28 1.07 -22.67
C ILE A 133 -2.13 1.86 -23.28
N ASN A 134 -2.40 2.36 -24.48
CA ASN A 134 -1.56 3.25 -25.27
C ASN A 134 -0.81 4.27 -24.41
N THR A 135 0.47 4.42 -24.72
CA THR A 135 1.36 5.49 -24.28
C THR A 135 0.75 6.84 -24.67
N PHE A 136 -0.01 7.44 -23.77
CA PHE A 136 -0.30 8.86 -23.85
C PHE A 136 1.03 9.62 -23.68
N PRO A 137 1.25 10.69 -24.45
CA PRO A 137 2.49 11.45 -24.39
C PRO A 137 2.74 11.91 -22.95
N ASN A 138 3.98 11.71 -22.48
CA ASN A 138 4.49 12.22 -21.22
C ASN A 138 4.35 13.75 -21.20
N LYS A 139 3.18 14.26 -20.78
CA LYS A 139 3.16 15.57 -20.14
C LYS A 139 3.88 15.38 -18.82
N SER A 140 4.99 16.09 -18.64
CA SER A 140 5.54 16.36 -17.32
C SER A 140 4.36 16.77 -16.44
N HIS A 141 3.98 15.90 -15.50
CA HIS A 141 3.00 16.27 -14.49
C HIS A 141 3.63 17.44 -13.76
N GLU A 142 3.15 18.63 -14.07
CA GLU A 142 3.58 19.86 -13.44
C GLU A 142 3.36 19.68 -11.95
N ASP A 143 4.41 19.92 -11.19
CA ASP A 143 4.49 19.57 -9.78
C ASP A 143 3.33 20.14 -8.99
N ILE A 144 2.42 19.29 -8.52
CA ILE A 144 1.27 19.73 -7.74
C ILE A 144 1.74 20.03 -6.32
N SER A 145 1.96 21.31 -6.04
CA SER A 145 2.42 21.77 -4.73
C SER A 145 1.45 21.38 -3.59
N ARG A 146 0.14 21.46 -3.83
CA ARG A 146 -0.90 21.18 -2.84
C ARG A 146 -2.04 20.37 -3.45
N VAL A 147 -2.47 19.33 -2.75
CA VAL A 147 -3.61 18.47 -3.14
C VAL A 147 -4.67 18.52 -2.05
N CYS A 148 -5.93 18.67 -2.45
CA CYS A 148 -7.08 18.58 -1.56
C CYS A 148 -7.95 17.40 -1.95
N LEU A 149 -8.28 16.53 -0.99
CA LEU A 149 -9.21 15.40 -1.15
C LEU A 149 -10.38 15.56 -0.18
N GLY A 150 -11.56 15.07 -0.57
CA GLY A 150 -12.75 15.08 0.28
C GLY A 150 -13.49 13.76 0.20
N GLY A 151 -14.01 13.29 1.34
CA GLY A 151 -14.77 12.05 1.37
C GLY A 151 -15.38 11.76 2.74
N THR A 152 -16.33 10.82 2.77
CA THR A 152 -16.82 10.29 4.04
C THR A 152 -15.77 9.40 4.70
N PHE A 153 -14.99 8.63 3.92
CA PHE A 153 -13.96 7.70 4.45
C PHE A 153 -14.49 6.75 5.53
N ASP A 154 -15.75 6.32 5.41
CA ASP A 154 -16.28 5.26 6.27
C ASP A 154 -15.64 3.93 5.88
N ARG A 155 -15.31 3.11 6.89
CA ARG A 155 -14.73 1.76 6.74
C ARG A 155 -13.71 1.68 5.60
N LEU A 156 -12.59 2.41 5.76
CA LEU A 156 -11.59 2.69 4.74
C LEU A 156 -11.24 1.49 3.83
N HIS A 157 -11.97 1.36 2.72
CA HIS A 157 -11.81 0.28 1.75
C HIS A 157 -10.76 0.64 0.68
N TYR A 158 -10.41 -0.33 -0.17
CA TYR A 158 -9.34 -0.20 -1.17
C TYR A 158 -9.48 1.03 -2.08
N GLY A 159 -10.70 1.40 -2.49
CA GLY A 159 -10.97 2.62 -3.25
C GLY A 159 -10.51 3.90 -2.54
N HIS A 160 -10.80 4.05 -1.25
CA HIS A 160 -10.29 5.17 -0.45
C HIS A 160 -8.77 5.12 -0.31
N LYS A 161 -8.20 3.93 -0.09
CA LYS A 161 -6.74 3.75 0.01
C LYS A 161 -6.02 4.19 -1.26
N ILE A 162 -6.54 3.79 -2.44
CA ILE A 162 -6.03 4.25 -3.73
C ILE A 162 -6.13 5.77 -3.82
N LEU A 163 -7.31 6.36 -3.57
CA LEU A 163 -7.50 7.82 -3.64
C LEU A 163 -6.50 8.59 -2.76
N LEU A 164 -6.35 8.20 -1.50
CA LEU A 164 -5.43 8.82 -0.54
C LEU A 164 -3.96 8.63 -0.96
N THR A 165 -3.59 7.43 -1.41
CA THR A 165 -2.23 7.13 -1.89
C THR A 165 -1.86 7.96 -3.11
N ILE A 166 -2.77 8.09 -4.09
CA ILE A 166 -2.56 8.92 -5.28
C ILE A 166 -2.47 10.40 -4.93
N GLY A 167 -3.33 10.88 -4.02
CA GLY A 167 -3.26 12.27 -3.55
C GLY A 167 -1.94 12.58 -2.86
N ALA A 168 -1.44 11.66 -2.03
CA ALA A 168 -0.14 11.77 -1.39
C ALA A 168 1.02 11.79 -2.40
N LEU A 169 1.00 10.91 -3.40
CA LEU A 169 2.01 10.88 -4.47
C LEU A 169 2.06 12.17 -5.31
N LEU A 170 0.93 12.84 -5.48
CA LEU A 170 0.85 14.10 -6.23
C LEU A 170 1.27 15.31 -5.37
N ALA A 171 1.06 15.26 -4.06
CA ALA A 171 1.28 16.38 -3.16
C ALA A 171 2.76 16.58 -2.81
N LYS A 172 3.41 17.58 -3.39
CA LYS A 172 4.82 17.89 -3.03
C LYS A 172 4.99 18.58 -1.69
N LYS A 173 4.02 19.41 -1.27
CA LYS A 173 4.13 20.19 -0.02
C LYS A 173 3.01 19.88 0.96
N HIS A 174 1.76 19.88 0.51
CA HIS A 174 0.62 19.70 1.40
C HIS A 174 -0.46 18.79 0.80
N LEU A 175 -0.88 17.80 1.58
CA LEU A 175 -2.08 17.03 1.35
C LEU A 175 -3.13 17.42 2.40
N LEU A 176 -4.22 18.06 1.96
CA LEU A 176 -5.38 18.35 2.81
C LEU A 176 -6.46 17.28 2.56
N VAL A 177 -6.90 16.59 3.62
CA VAL A 177 -7.97 15.59 3.53
C VAL A 177 -9.16 16.01 4.37
N GLY A 178 -10.25 16.41 3.70
CA GLY A 178 -11.52 16.75 4.32
C GLY A 178 -12.37 15.50 4.61
N VAL A 179 -12.63 15.24 5.89
CA VAL A 179 -13.50 14.14 6.34
C VAL A 179 -14.89 14.70 6.67
N THR A 180 -15.93 14.21 5.99
CA THR A 180 -17.31 14.72 6.16
C THR A 180 -17.80 14.60 7.61
N CYS A 181 -18.33 15.68 8.19
CA CYS A 181 -18.99 15.70 9.51
C CYS A 181 -20.45 15.20 9.48
N SER A 182 -20.99 14.87 10.64
CA SER A 182 -22.33 14.25 10.85
C SER A 182 -23.51 15.03 10.25
N ASP A 183 -23.43 16.36 10.18
CA ASP A 183 -24.54 17.20 9.70
C ASP A 183 -24.88 16.96 8.22
N LEU A 184 -23.91 16.46 7.44
CA LEU A 184 -24.04 16.06 6.03
C LEU A 184 -24.40 14.57 5.83
N LEU A 185 -24.50 13.79 6.92
CA LEU A 185 -24.77 12.35 6.89
C LEU A 185 -26.21 12.01 7.32
N SER A 186 -26.92 12.95 7.96
CA SER A 186 -28.31 12.83 8.42
C SER A 186 -29.30 12.47 7.30
N SER A 187 -28.97 12.75 6.03
CA SER A 187 -29.77 12.41 4.84
C SER A 187 -29.45 11.02 4.24
N LYS A 188 -28.47 10.28 4.77
CA LYS A 188 -28.12 8.93 4.28
C LYS A 188 -28.92 7.87 5.04
N CYS A 189 -29.56 6.97 4.29
CA CYS A 189 -30.47 5.91 4.78
C CYS A 189 -29.87 4.92 5.81
N LEU A 190 -28.56 4.99 6.11
CA LEU A 190 -27.82 4.08 7.00
C LEU A 190 -26.98 4.81 8.05
N CYS A 191 -27.32 6.06 8.39
CA CYS A 191 -26.57 6.93 9.29
C CYS A 191 -26.07 6.26 10.61
N PRO A 192 -26.86 5.39 11.29
CA PRO A 192 -26.41 4.72 12.51
C PRO A 192 -25.26 3.72 12.34
N LEU A 193 -24.98 3.24 11.11
CA LEU A 193 -23.94 2.24 10.83
C LEU A 193 -22.58 2.85 10.45
N ILE A 194 -22.55 4.17 10.25
CA ILE A 194 -21.36 4.94 9.89
C ILE A 194 -20.55 5.24 11.15
N PHE A 195 -19.22 5.13 11.07
CA PHE A 195 -18.36 5.51 12.18
C PHE A 195 -18.42 7.01 12.50
N SER A 196 -18.21 7.37 13.77
CA SER A 196 -18.11 8.77 14.19
C SER A 196 -17.04 9.50 13.38
N TRP A 197 -17.18 10.83 13.25
CA TRP A 197 -16.18 11.63 12.54
C TRP A 197 -14.79 11.42 13.12
N GLU A 198 -14.65 11.41 14.46
CA GLU A 198 -13.37 11.23 15.14
C GLU A 198 -12.75 9.87 14.79
N LYS A 199 -13.57 8.80 14.72
CA LYS A 199 -13.09 7.47 14.33
C LYS A 199 -12.63 7.45 12.87
N ARG A 200 -13.39 8.03 11.95
CA ARG A 200 -13.01 8.09 10.52
C ARG A 200 -11.76 8.93 10.30
N SER A 201 -11.67 10.09 10.94
CA SER A 201 -10.49 10.97 10.89
C SER A 201 -9.24 10.28 11.41
N ARG A 202 -9.32 9.56 12.54
CA ARG A 202 -8.19 8.77 13.07
C ARG A 202 -7.78 7.63 12.13
N ILE A 203 -8.74 6.94 11.51
CA ILE A 203 -8.44 5.89 10.53
C ILE A 203 -7.71 6.46 9.31
N VAL A 204 -8.14 7.61 8.79
CA VAL A 204 -7.47 8.30 7.67
C VAL A 204 -6.06 8.74 8.06
N GLN A 205 -5.90 9.37 9.23
CA GLN A 205 -4.59 9.80 9.74
C GLN A 205 -3.64 8.60 9.94
N SER A 206 -4.12 7.52 10.56
CA SER A 206 -3.34 6.29 10.74
C SER A 206 -2.92 5.70 9.40
N PHE A 207 -3.84 5.62 8.43
CA PHE A 207 -3.51 5.09 7.11
C PHE A 207 -2.47 5.94 6.37
N LEU A 208 -2.60 7.27 6.41
CA LEU A 208 -1.62 8.17 5.81
C LEU A 208 -0.24 7.99 6.46
N SER A 209 -0.18 7.92 7.79
CA SER A 209 1.06 7.62 8.52
C SER A 209 1.64 6.26 8.14
N ASP A 210 0.79 5.23 8.00
CA ASP A 210 1.19 3.87 7.64
C ASP A 210 1.81 3.78 6.24
N ILE A 211 1.42 4.66 5.30
CA ILE A 211 2.00 4.71 3.94
C ILE A 211 3.16 5.72 3.81
N GLY A 212 3.59 6.34 4.92
CA GLY A 212 4.71 7.28 4.96
C GLY A 212 4.35 8.76 4.78
N VAL A 213 3.09 9.15 4.98
CA VAL A 213 2.63 10.54 4.94
C VAL A 213 2.42 11.03 6.37
N GLN A 214 3.18 12.05 6.79
CA GLN A 214 2.99 12.70 8.10
C GLN A 214 2.24 14.03 7.99
N SER A 215 1.52 14.34 9.06
CA SER A 215 0.81 15.60 9.30
C SER A 215 1.71 16.67 9.88
#